data_AF-A0A0J9EUF0-F1
#
_entry.id   AF-A0A0J9EUF0-F1
#
_cell.length_a   1.000
_cell.length_b   1.000
_cell.length_c   1.000
_cell.angle_alpha   90.00
_cell.angle_beta   90.00
_cell.angle_gamma   90.00
#
_symmetry.space_group_name_H-M   'P 1'
#
loop_
_entity.id
_entity.type
_entity.pdbx_description
1 polymer ?
#
loop_
_entity_poly.entity_id
_entity_poly.type
_entity_poly.pdbx_seq_one_letter_code
_entity_poly.pdbx_strand_id
1 'polypeptide(L)'
;MYSLGGGPEGSSGDTFFFEDSSFPEWLFLLRGTKSLLEVLGPELMEGALSPMFAQAKRSRRWTKDMPHGADTPMKVPLDELAAPVRTTVSDEQARDIYAHAIDELLKLAESFTDASQLVDITHAFTWIYLVLDEFLPLLKVPTQESVATFSYFCVFLKRLEIHWWMQGWSERLIRKAYKILDEEHKLWTTWLAEEIGCVFEG
;
A
#
# COMPACT_ATOMS: atom_id res chain seq x y z
N MET A 1 -32.06 -12.45 -27.24
CA MET A 1 -31.33 -13.69 -26.93
C MET A 1 -29.98 -13.62 -27.60
N TYR A 2 -28.94 -13.15 -26.89
CA TYR A 2 -27.52 -13.50 -27.06
C TYR A 2 -26.82 -13.03 -25.78
N SER A 3 -26.44 -14.00 -24.95
CA SER A 3 -25.58 -13.84 -23.77
C SER A 3 -24.14 -13.84 -24.26
N LEU A 4 -23.35 -12.81 -23.93
CA LEU A 4 -21.93 -12.73 -24.24
C LEU A 4 -21.14 -12.55 -22.95
N GLY A 5 -20.33 -13.57 -22.65
CA GLY A 5 -19.09 -13.45 -21.89
C GLY A 5 -19.25 -13.29 -20.38
N GLY A 6 -19.58 -14.38 -19.70
CA GLY A 6 -19.33 -14.51 -18.26
C GLY A 6 -17.84 -14.27 -17.98
N GLY A 7 -17.56 -13.43 -16.98
CA GLY A 7 -16.24 -13.33 -16.39
C GLY A 7 -15.78 -14.68 -15.83
N PRO A 8 -14.49 -14.84 -15.50
CA PRO A 8 -13.97 -16.10 -15.01
C PRO A 8 -14.59 -16.44 -13.65
N GLU A 9 -15.65 -17.25 -13.68
CA GLU A 9 -16.14 -17.99 -12.52
C GLU A 9 -15.20 -19.18 -12.28
N GLY A 10 -14.51 -19.13 -11.14
CA GLY A 10 -14.03 -20.27 -10.36
C GLY A 10 -13.26 -21.37 -11.09
N SER A 11 -11.92 -21.33 -11.00
CA SER A 11 -11.15 -22.56 -10.93
C SER A 11 -10.26 -22.50 -9.69
N SER A 12 -10.24 -23.57 -8.91
CA SER A 12 -9.49 -23.77 -7.66
C SER A 12 -7.97 -23.78 -7.83
N GLY A 13 -7.42 -22.85 -8.63
CA GLY A 13 -5.99 -22.63 -8.86
C GLY A 13 -5.45 -21.33 -8.27
N ASP A 14 -6.31 -20.42 -7.79
CA ASP A 14 -5.88 -19.10 -7.26
C ASP A 14 -5.42 -19.14 -5.79
N THR A 15 -5.49 -20.31 -5.15
CA THR A 15 -5.05 -20.53 -3.77
C THR A 15 -3.52 -20.53 -3.60
N PHE A 16 -2.77 -20.59 -4.71
CA PHE A 16 -1.34 -20.84 -4.67
C PHE A 16 -0.50 -19.70 -4.06
N PHE A 17 -1.02 -18.48 -3.97
CA PHE A 17 -0.27 -17.32 -3.47
C PHE A 17 -0.53 -16.96 -2.00
N PHE A 18 -1.40 -17.70 -1.29
CA PHE A 18 -2.02 -17.16 -0.07
C PHE A 18 -2.22 -18.13 1.10
N GLU A 19 -2.10 -19.44 0.90
CA GLU A 19 -2.39 -20.40 1.97
C GLU A 19 -1.28 -20.48 3.04
N ASP A 20 -0.01 -20.20 2.69
CA ASP A 20 1.13 -20.41 3.61
C ASP A 20 1.93 -19.15 3.98
N SER A 21 1.69 -17.98 3.34
CA SER A 21 2.45 -16.75 3.60
C SER A 21 1.64 -15.73 4.41
N SER A 22 2.26 -14.94 5.29
CA SER A 22 1.58 -13.90 6.09
C SER A 22 0.96 -12.79 5.24
N PHE A 23 1.53 -12.47 4.07
CA PHE A 23 1.08 -11.45 3.12
C PHE A 23 1.37 -11.86 1.67
N PRO A 24 0.69 -11.29 0.66
CA PRO A 24 0.75 -11.75 -0.73
C PRO A 24 2.15 -11.72 -1.35
N GLU A 25 2.47 -12.76 -2.12
CA GLU A 25 3.78 -12.90 -2.78
C GLU A 25 4.09 -11.80 -3.81
N TRP A 26 3.08 -11.23 -4.48
CA TRP A 26 3.31 -10.20 -5.50
C TRP A 26 3.93 -8.92 -4.92
N LEU A 27 3.69 -8.59 -3.65
CA LEU A 27 4.37 -7.49 -2.98
C LEU A 27 5.88 -7.73 -2.94
N PHE A 28 6.29 -8.98 -2.70
CA PHE A 28 7.70 -9.38 -2.75
C PHE A 28 8.24 -9.42 -4.18
N LEU A 29 7.41 -9.70 -5.20
CA LEU A 29 7.81 -9.57 -6.60
C LEU A 29 8.13 -8.12 -6.97
N LEU A 30 7.43 -7.14 -6.37
CA LEU A 30 7.69 -5.73 -6.63
C LEU A 30 9.09 -5.29 -6.17
N ARG A 31 9.63 -5.88 -5.11
CA ARG A 31 11.05 -5.70 -4.74
C ARG A 31 12.01 -6.08 -5.86
N GLY A 32 11.70 -7.16 -6.58
CA GLY A 32 12.48 -7.59 -7.75
C GLY A 32 12.52 -6.54 -8.85
N THR A 33 11.44 -5.76 -9.02
CA THR A 33 11.40 -4.70 -10.05
C THR A 33 12.35 -3.56 -9.74
N LYS A 34 12.53 -3.19 -8.47
CA LYS A 34 13.51 -2.17 -8.06
C LYS A 34 14.94 -2.61 -8.31
N SER A 35 15.30 -3.84 -7.93
CA SER A 35 16.63 -4.40 -8.23
C SER A 35 16.90 -4.44 -9.74
N LEU A 36 15.90 -4.78 -10.55
CA LEU A 36 16.00 -4.75 -12.01
C LEU A 36 16.18 -3.32 -12.54
N LEU A 37 15.46 -2.33 -12.00
CA LEU A 37 15.64 -0.91 -12.34
C LEU A 37 17.05 -0.40 -11.97
N GLU A 38 17.59 -0.82 -10.83
CA GLU A 38 18.95 -0.47 -10.40
C GLU A 38 20.02 -1.08 -11.30
N VAL A 39 19.84 -2.35 -11.71
CA VAL A 39 20.76 -3.06 -12.62
C VAL A 39 20.73 -2.48 -14.03
N LEU A 40 19.55 -2.14 -14.55
CA LEU A 40 19.39 -1.56 -15.88
C LEU A 40 19.88 -0.10 -15.94
N GLY A 41 20.06 0.54 -14.79
CA GLY A 41 20.84 1.76 -14.65
C GLY A 41 20.31 2.98 -15.43
N PRO A 42 21.14 4.03 -15.55
CA PRO A 42 20.77 5.26 -16.25
C PRO A 42 20.51 5.06 -17.76
N GLU A 43 21.05 3.99 -18.37
CA GLU A 43 20.83 3.66 -19.78
C GLU A 43 19.35 3.37 -20.09
N LEU A 44 18.63 2.73 -19.17
CA LEU A 44 17.18 2.53 -19.28
C LEU A 44 16.40 3.85 -19.17
N MET A 45 16.87 4.75 -18.32
CA MET A 45 16.29 6.08 -18.10
C MET A 45 16.48 7.01 -19.31
N GLU A 46 17.46 6.72 -20.15
CA GLU A 46 17.79 7.47 -21.37
C GLU A 46 17.32 6.76 -22.65
N GLY A 47 16.88 5.49 -22.55
CA GLY A 47 16.38 4.69 -23.66
C GLY A 47 14.89 4.91 -24.00
N ALA A 48 14.28 3.91 -24.64
CA ALA A 48 12.90 3.99 -25.15
C ALA A 48 11.83 4.24 -24.06
N LEU A 49 12.13 3.96 -22.79
CA LEU A 49 11.24 4.18 -21.65
C LEU A 49 11.46 5.53 -20.96
N SER A 50 12.41 6.34 -21.43
CA SER A 50 12.71 7.66 -20.86
C SER A 50 11.46 8.55 -20.64
N PRO A 51 10.47 8.61 -21.55
CA PRO A 51 9.26 9.39 -21.33
C PRO A 51 8.45 8.96 -20.10
N MET A 52 8.42 7.65 -19.79
CA MET A 52 7.71 7.11 -18.63
C MET A 52 8.41 7.49 -17.33
N PHE A 53 9.74 7.42 -17.29
CA PHE A 53 10.51 7.86 -16.12
C PHE A 53 10.45 9.37 -15.91
N ALA A 54 10.43 10.15 -17.00
CA ALA A 54 10.22 11.59 -16.93
C ALA A 54 8.84 11.93 -16.35
N GLN A 55 7.81 11.16 -16.70
CA GLN A 55 6.47 11.30 -16.14
C GLN A 55 6.43 10.95 -14.65
N ALA A 56 7.04 9.84 -14.23
CA ALA A 56 7.13 9.46 -12.82
C ALA A 56 7.88 10.52 -11.99
N LYS A 57 9.00 11.05 -12.51
CA LYS A 57 9.74 12.16 -11.87
C LYS A 57 8.89 13.43 -11.78
N ARG A 58 8.06 13.73 -12.78
CA ARG A 58 7.12 14.87 -12.77
C ARG A 58 6.02 14.69 -11.75
N SER A 59 5.36 13.53 -11.71
CA SER A 59 4.36 13.20 -10.68
C SER A 59 4.95 13.37 -9.27
N ARG A 60 6.18 12.88 -9.04
CA ARG A 60 6.87 13.05 -7.75
C ARG A 60 7.22 14.50 -7.41
N ARG A 61 7.63 15.30 -8.40
CA ARG A 61 7.86 16.74 -8.16
C ARG A 61 6.55 17.43 -7.83
N TRP A 62 5.50 17.10 -8.56
CA TRP A 62 4.18 17.66 -8.37
C TRP A 62 3.61 17.34 -6.97
N THR A 63 3.81 16.12 -6.45
CA THR A 63 3.45 15.79 -5.05
C THR A 63 4.32 16.49 -4.02
N LYS A 64 5.59 16.76 -4.32
CA LYS A 64 6.47 17.53 -3.42
C LYS A 64 6.12 19.03 -3.38
N ASP A 65 5.59 19.55 -4.48
CA ASP A 65 5.17 20.94 -4.61
C ASP A 65 3.73 21.18 -4.11
N MET A 66 2.99 20.11 -3.78
CA MET A 66 1.68 20.21 -3.13
C MET A 66 1.84 20.78 -1.70
N PRO A 67 0.92 21.65 -1.26
CA PRO A 67 0.91 22.12 0.12
C PRO A 67 0.74 20.93 1.07
N HIS A 68 1.80 20.60 1.81
CA HIS A 68 1.73 19.65 2.90
C HIS A 68 0.89 20.22 4.06
N GLY A 69 0.18 19.35 4.78
CA GLY A 69 -0.73 19.74 5.85
C GLY A 69 -2.17 19.97 5.40
N ALA A 70 -2.55 19.53 4.20
CA ALA A 70 -3.96 19.41 3.84
C ALA A 70 -4.67 18.52 4.87
N ASP A 71 -5.87 18.94 5.29
CA ASP A 71 -6.66 18.15 6.24
C ASP A 71 -7.19 16.92 5.51
N THR A 72 -6.60 15.76 5.79
CA THR A 72 -7.01 14.48 5.20
C THR A 72 -7.71 13.64 6.27
N PRO A 73 -8.79 12.92 5.94
CA PRO A 73 -9.45 12.02 6.90
C PRO A 73 -8.51 10.96 7.49
N MET A 74 -7.44 10.61 6.76
CA MET A 74 -6.44 9.61 7.15
C MET A 74 -5.38 10.17 8.12
N LYS A 75 -5.25 11.51 8.24
CA LYS A 75 -4.19 12.14 9.03
C LYS A 75 -4.29 11.80 10.52
N VAL A 76 -5.47 11.99 11.12
CA VAL A 76 -5.67 11.73 12.55
C VAL A 76 -5.42 10.26 12.89
N PRO A 77 -6.00 9.27 12.18
CA PRO A 77 -5.72 7.86 12.45
C PRO A 77 -4.25 7.47 12.26
N LEU A 78 -3.54 8.04 11.26
CA LEU A 78 -2.10 7.78 11.09
C LEU A 78 -1.23 8.40 12.20
N ASP A 79 -1.60 9.59 12.69
CA ASP A 79 -0.94 10.22 13.84
C ASP A 79 -1.14 9.39 15.12
N GLU A 80 -2.35 8.85 15.31
CA GLU A 80 -2.68 7.92 16.40
C GLU A 80 -1.91 6.59 16.31
N LEU A 81 -1.64 6.09 15.10
CA LEU A 81 -0.76 4.93 14.88
C LEU A 81 0.73 5.27 15.14
N ALA A 82 1.17 6.46 14.74
CA ALA A 82 2.58 6.85 14.85
C ALA A 82 3.04 7.02 16.30
N ALA A 83 2.14 7.41 17.21
CA ALA A 83 2.48 7.62 18.62
C ALA A 83 2.89 6.32 19.36
N PRO A 84 2.11 5.22 19.31
CA PRO A 84 2.49 3.91 19.84
C PRO A 84 3.75 3.35 19.19
N VAL A 85 3.88 3.41 17.86
CA VAL A 85 5.07 2.91 17.14
C VAL A 85 6.36 3.52 17.69
N ARG A 86 6.34 4.81 18.06
CA ARG A 86 7.52 5.50 18.64
C ARG A 86 7.87 5.02 20.05
N THR A 87 6.91 4.48 20.80
CA THR A 87 7.06 4.14 22.23
C THR A 87 7.14 2.63 22.48
N THR A 88 6.46 1.79 21.70
CA THR A 88 6.36 0.34 21.89
C THR A 88 7.49 -0.43 21.20
N VAL A 89 7.92 0.04 20.02
CA VAL A 89 8.95 -0.65 19.23
C VAL A 89 10.32 -0.37 19.85
N SER A 90 10.95 -1.41 20.40
CA SER A 90 12.26 -1.29 21.06
C SER A 90 13.45 -1.24 20.08
N ASP A 91 13.29 -1.81 18.90
CA ASP A 91 14.29 -1.78 17.84
C ASP A 91 14.29 -0.42 17.13
N GLU A 92 15.41 0.29 17.21
CA GLU A 92 15.58 1.60 16.59
C GLU A 92 15.46 1.54 15.06
N GLN A 93 16.01 0.50 14.44
CA GLN A 93 15.94 0.35 12.98
C GLN A 93 14.51 0.10 12.52
N ALA A 94 13.78 -0.79 13.19
CA ALA A 94 12.37 -1.04 12.89
C ALA A 94 11.51 0.23 13.08
N ARG A 95 11.74 1.01 14.15
CA ARG A 95 11.05 2.30 14.35
C ARG A 95 11.27 3.27 13.20
N ASP A 96 12.50 3.41 12.73
CA ASP A 96 12.82 4.33 11.64
C ASP A 96 12.10 3.90 10.34
N ILE A 97 12.05 2.59 10.08
CA ILE A 97 11.33 2.03 8.94
C ILE A 97 9.81 2.31 9.06
N TYR A 98 9.20 2.10 10.23
CA TYR A 98 7.78 2.42 10.44
C TYR A 98 7.51 3.93 10.31
N ALA A 99 8.35 4.77 10.91
CA ALA A 99 8.21 6.21 10.83
C ALA A 99 8.30 6.70 9.38
N HIS A 100 9.24 6.16 8.60
CA HIS A 100 9.34 6.45 7.18
C HIS A 100 8.09 5.98 6.41
N ALA A 101 7.62 4.76 6.66
CA ALA A 101 6.42 4.21 6.03
C ALA A 101 5.18 5.07 6.28
N ILE A 102 4.97 5.51 7.52
CA ILE A 102 3.85 6.36 7.94
C ILE A 102 3.95 7.76 7.32
N ASP A 103 5.13 8.36 7.31
CA ASP A 103 5.37 9.67 6.69
C ASP A 103 5.06 9.63 5.17
N GLU A 104 5.48 8.57 4.48
CA GLU A 104 5.14 8.38 3.07
C GLU A 104 3.64 8.11 2.85
N LEU A 105 2.95 7.44 3.79
CA LEU A 105 1.49 7.27 3.73
C LEU A 105 0.76 8.61 3.90
N LEU A 106 1.23 9.49 4.79
CA LEU A 106 0.65 10.81 4.99
C LEU A 106 0.80 11.67 3.73
N LYS A 107 2.00 11.74 3.15
CA LYS A 107 2.24 12.46 1.88
C LYS A 107 1.37 11.90 0.75
N LEU A 108 1.23 10.57 0.72
CA LEU A 108 0.37 9.90 -0.23
C LEU A 108 -1.10 10.32 -0.02
N ALA A 109 -1.60 10.30 1.22
CA ALA A 109 -2.97 10.75 1.55
C ALA A 109 -3.23 12.21 1.14
N GLU A 110 -2.28 13.11 1.36
CA GLU A 110 -2.36 14.52 0.95
C GLU A 110 -2.43 14.68 -0.57
N SER A 111 -1.70 13.84 -1.33
CA SER A 111 -1.81 13.82 -2.79
C SER A 111 -3.20 13.35 -3.30
N PHE A 112 -3.96 12.70 -2.43
CA PHE A 112 -5.21 12.01 -2.75
C PHE A 112 -6.49 12.73 -2.31
N THR A 113 -6.38 13.90 -1.66
CA THR A 113 -7.54 14.70 -1.22
C THR A 113 -8.27 15.43 -2.35
N ASP A 114 -7.63 15.61 -3.50
CA ASP A 114 -8.27 16.22 -4.67
C ASP A 114 -9.03 15.15 -5.47
N ALA A 115 -10.34 15.04 -5.22
CA ALA A 115 -11.23 14.09 -5.89
C ALA A 115 -11.32 14.28 -7.42
N SER A 116 -10.84 15.40 -7.96
CA SER A 116 -10.77 15.64 -9.41
C SER A 116 -9.63 14.88 -10.09
N GLN A 117 -8.70 14.35 -9.29
CA GLN A 117 -7.52 13.65 -9.81
C GLN A 117 -7.77 12.14 -9.76
N LEU A 118 -7.84 11.53 -10.94
CA LEU A 118 -7.75 10.08 -11.04
C LEU A 118 -6.48 9.64 -10.31
N VAL A 119 -6.63 8.64 -9.44
CA VAL A 119 -5.50 7.99 -8.78
C VAL A 119 -4.54 7.51 -9.87
N ASP A 120 -3.46 8.26 -10.07
CA ASP A 120 -2.40 7.80 -10.94
C ASP A 120 -1.67 6.69 -10.18
N ILE A 121 -1.74 5.49 -10.74
CA ILE A 121 -1.08 4.28 -10.26
C ILE A 121 0.37 4.52 -9.87
N THR A 122 1.04 5.49 -10.49
CA THR A 122 2.39 5.95 -10.15
C THR A 122 2.56 6.33 -8.67
N HIS A 123 1.53 6.88 -8.01
CA HIS A 123 1.61 7.30 -6.60
C HIS A 123 1.68 6.09 -5.65
N ALA A 124 0.80 5.11 -5.85
CA ALA A 124 0.82 3.88 -5.07
C ALA A 124 2.11 3.07 -5.32
N PHE A 125 2.56 3.02 -6.57
CA PHE A 125 3.84 2.39 -6.91
C PHE A 125 5.05 3.16 -6.36
N THR A 126 4.95 4.48 -6.18
CA THR A 126 5.99 5.29 -5.54
C THR A 126 6.13 4.89 -4.07
N TRP A 127 5.02 4.75 -3.34
CA TRP A 127 5.06 4.27 -1.95
C TRP A 127 5.68 2.88 -1.86
N ILE A 128 5.26 1.95 -2.74
CA ILE A 128 5.86 0.61 -2.83
C ILE A 128 7.37 0.73 -3.08
N TYR A 129 7.80 1.53 -4.05
CA TYR A 129 9.21 1.67 -4.39
C TYR A 129 10.08 2.23 -3.24
N LEU A 130 9.53 3.20 -2.49
CA LEU A 130 10.25 3.88 -1.41
C LEU A 130 10.27 3.06 -0.12
N VAL A 131 9.14 2.44 0.24
CA VAL A 131 8.93 1.86 1.58
C VAL A 131 9.10 0.35 1.57
N LEU A 132 8.63 -0.34 0.52
CA LEU A 132 8.40 -1.79 0.58
C LEU A 132 9.70 -2.57 0.77
N ASP A 133 10.84 -2.11 0.26
CA ASP A 133 12.11 -2.84 0.41
C ASP A 133 12.56 -3.04 1.86
N GLU A 134 12.49 -1.99 2.66
CA GLU A 134 12.89 -2.00 4.07
C GLU A 134 11.75 -2.51 4.96
N PHE A 135 10.50 -2.31 4.54
CA PHE A 135 9.32 -2.70 5.29
C PHE A 135 8.94 -4.18 5.11
N LEU A 136 9.22 -4.81 3.95
CA LEU A 136 8.89 -6.22 3.69
C LEU A 136 9.47 -7.20 4.71
N PRO A 137 10.73 -7.07 5.18
CA PRO A 137 11.24 -7.90 6.27
C PRO A 137 10.35 -7.86 7.53
N LEU A 138 9.79 -6.70 7.87
CA LEU A 138 8.88 -6.53 9.00
C LEU A 138 7.52 -7.19 8.76
N LEU A 139 7.08 -7.31 7.50
CA LEU A 139 5.86 -8.03 7.13
C LEU A 139 6.03 -9.55 7.06
N LYS A 140 7.26 -10.06 6.87
CA LYS A 140 7.53 -11.51 6.86
C LYS A 140 7.33 -12.13 8.23
N VAL A 141 7.67 -11.40 9.29
CA VAL A 141 7.41 -11.77 10.68
C VAL A 141 6.51 -10.68 11.26
N PRO A 142 5.19 -10.71 10.96
CA PRO A 142 4.32 -9.58 11.18
C PRO A 142 4.19 -9.24 12.67
N THR A 143 4.50 -7.99 13.01
CA THR A 143 4.12 -7.35 14.28
C THR A 143 2.80 -6.59 14.14
N GLN A 144 2.21 -6.19 15.26
CA GLN A 144 0.99 -5.38 15.28
C GLN A 144 1.17 -4.07 14.49
N GLU A 145 2.32 -3.40 14.66
CA GLU A 145 2.69 -2.17 13.97
C GLU A 145 2.83 -2.38 12.46
N SER A 146 3.51 -3.46 12.04
CA SER A 146 3.68 -3.75 10.61
C SER A 146 2.35 -3.99 9.89
N VAL A 147 1.45 -4.72 10.54
CA VAL A 147 0.15 -5.07 9.98
C VAL A 147 -0.74 -3.83 9.93
N ALA A 148 -0.74 -3.03 11.01
CA ALA A 148 -1.47 -1.78 11.08
C ALA A 148 -0.98 -0.79 10.01
N THR A 149 0.31 -0.48 9.93
CA THR A 149 0.85 0.42 8.90
C THR A 149 0.53 -0.06 7.49
N PHE A 150 0.65 -1.36 7.21
CA PHE A 150 0.32 -1.90 5.89
C PHE A 150 -1.18 -1.83 5.57
N SER A 151 -2.05 -1.95 6.57
CA SER A 151 -3.49 -1.86 6.37
C SER A 151 -3.94 -0.46 5.91
N TYR A 152 -3.25 0.61 6.33
CA TYR A 152 -3.46 1.96 5.79
C TYR A 152 -3.07 2.05 4.31
N PHE A 153 -1.99 1.39 3.90
CA PHE A 153 -1.63 1.33 2.47
C PHE A 153 -2.74 0.66 1.62
N CYS A 154 -3.45 -0.31 2.19
CA CYS A 154 -4.52 -1.03 1.49
C CYS A 154 -5.71 -0.13 1.12
N VAL A 155 -5.92 1.00 1.78
CA VAL A 155 -6.90 2.03 1.38
C VAL A 155 -6.57 2.58 0.00
N PHE A 156 -5.29 2.80 -0.29
CA PHE A 156 -4.86 3.24 -1.62
C PHE A 156 -4.97 2.11 -2.65
N LEU A 157 -4.70 0.87 -2.25
CA LEU A 157 -4.94 -0.29 -3.11
C LEU A 157 -6.42 -0.41 -3.51
N LYS A 158 -7.37 -0.02 -2.65
CA LYS A 158 -8.80 0.02 -3.00
C LYS A 158 -9.07 0.92 -4.20
N ARG A 159 -8.39 2.06 -4.27
CA ARG A 159 -8.52 2.99 -5.40
C ARG A 159 -7.91 2.45 -6.71
N LEU A 160 -6.97 1.51 -6.61
CA LEU A 160 -6.41 0.81 -7.77
C LEU A 160 -7.30 -0.30 -8.32
N GLU A 161 -8.41 -0.66 -7.65
CA GLU A 161 -9.33 -1.71 -8.13
C GLU A 161 -10.06 -1.36 -9.44
N ILE A 162 -9.90 -0.12 -9.93
CA ILE A 162 -10.23 0.23 -11.31
C ILE A 162 -9.47 -0.61 -12.34
N HIS A 163 -8.29 -1.12 -11.98
CA HIS A 163 -7.53 -2.06 -12.78
C HIS A 163 -7.95 -3.50 -12.49
N TRP A 164 -8.28 -4.26 -13.53
CA TRP A 164 -8.79 -5.63 -13.42
C TRP A 164 -7.92 -6.55 -12.56
N TRP A 165 -6.59 -6.42 -12.62
CA TRP A 165 -5.65 -7.25 -11.86
C TRP A 165 -5.55 -6.87 -10.38
N MET A 166 -6.07 -5.70 -10.00
CA MET A 166 -6.12 -5.19 -8.63
C MET A 166 -7.45 -5.42 -7.92
N GLN A 167 -8.47 -5.94 -8.60
CA GLN A 167 -9.80 -6.14 -8.03
C GLN A 167 -9.82 -7.09 -6.80
N GLY A 168 -10.45 -6.62 -5.73
CA GLY A 168 -10.65 -7.36 -4.47
C GLY A 168 -9.41 -7.52 -3.60
N TRP A 169 -8.25 -6.97 -3.99
CA TRP A 169 -7.02 -7.13 -3.22
C TRP A 169 -7.06 -6.39 -1.89
N SER A 170 -7.62 -5.17 -1.89
CA SER A 170 -7.67 -4.33 -0.70
C SER A 170 -8.47 -4.98 0.43
N GLU A 171 -9.68 -5.44 0.14
CA GLU A 171 -10.56 -6.10 1.12
C GLU A 171 -9.91 -7.38 1.68
N ARG A 172 -9.37 -8.23 0.80
CA ARG A 172 -8.71 -9.48 1.21
C ARG A 172 -7.54 -9.21 2.15
N LEU A 173 -6.72 -8.21 1.82
CA LEU A 173 -5.55 -7.82 2.62
C LEU A 173 -5.95 -7.29 3.99
N ILE A 174 -6.99 -6.46 4.06
CA ILE A 174 -7.42 -5.87 5.32
C ILE A 174 -8.11 -6.90 6.20
N ARG A 175 -8.92 -7.81 5.64
CA ARG A 175 -9.47 -8.94 6.40
C ARG A 175 -8.36 -9.81 6.98
N LYS A 176 -7.26 -9.99 6.25
CA LYS A 176 -6.09 -10.72 6.74
C LYS A 176 -5.37 -9.96 7.85
N ALA A 177 -5.17 -8.65 7.67
CA ALA A 177 -4.61 -7.78 8.70
C ALA A 177 -5.44 -7.86 10.00
N TYR A 178 -6.76 -7.76 9.90
CA TYR A 178 -7.69 -7.85 11.03
C TYR A 178 -7.59 -9.17 11.81
N LYS A 179 -7.26 -10.28 11.14
CA LYS A 179 -7.05 -11.59 11.79
C LYS A 179 -5.72 -11.70 12.56
N ILE A 180 -4.72 -10.91 12.16
CA ILE A 180 -3.39 -10.91 12.80
C ILE A 180 -3.36 -9.91 13.97
N LEU A 181 -4.14 -8.83 13.85
CA LEU A 181 -4.23 -7.82 14.89
C LEU A 181 -4.93 -8.36 16.14
N ASP A 182 -4.40 -8.00 17.31
CA ASP A 182 -5.08 -8.25 18.58
C ASP A 182 -6.23 -7.25 18.82
N GLU A 183 -7.01 -7.46 19.88
CA GLU A 183 -8.19 -6.62 20.18
C GLU A 183 -7.85 -5.14 20.42
N GLU A 184 -6.67 -4.82 20.95
CA GLU A 184 -6.25 -3.44 21.19
C GLU A 184 -5.94 -2.75 19.84
N HIS A 185 -5.20 -3.43 18.98
CA HIS A 185 -4.74 -2.91 17.70
C HIS A 185 -5.80 -2.97 16.59
N LYS A 186 -6.83 -3.81 16.72
CA LYS A 186 -8.01 -3.79 15.84
C LYS A 186 -8.71 -2.44 15.83
N LEU A 187 -8.65 -1.68 16.93
CA LEU A 187 -9.20 -0.32 17.01
C LEU A 187 -8.58 0.61 15.96
N TRP A 188 -7.30 0.44 15.64
CA TRP A 188 -6.59 1.21 14.60
C TRP A 188 -7.12 0.90 13.18
N THR A 189 -7.82 -0.21 13.01
CA THR A 189 -8.41 -0.61 11.71
C THR A 189 -9.90 -0.30 11.57
N THR A 190 -10.53 0.19 12.64
CA THR A 190 -11.97 0.57 12.61
C THR A 190 -12.24 1.63 11.55
N TRP A 191 -11.39 2.66 11.48
CA TRP A 191 -11.49 3.69 10.44
C TRP A 191 -11.29 3.12 9.02
N LEU A 192 -10.39 2.15 8.86
CA LEU A 192 -10.14 1.50 7.56
C LEU A 192 -11.37 0.71 7.08
N ALA A 193 -12.09 0.08 8.01
CA ALA A 193 -13.34 -0.61 7.73
C ALA A 193 -14.37 0.35 7.11
N GLU A 194 -14.55 1.51 7.76
CA GLU A 194 -15.50 2.55 7.37
C GLU A 194 -15.12 3.15 6.01
N GLU A 195 -13.85 3.50 5.82
CA GLU A 195 -13.34 4.13 4.59
C GLU A 195 -13.49 3.22 3.36
N ILE A 196 -13.34 1.91 3.54
CA ILE A 196 -13.36 0.94 2.43
C ILE A 196 -14.73 0.25 2.29
N GLY A 197 -15.65 0.50 3.24
CA GLY A 197 -16.96 -0.13 3.29
C GLY A 197 -16.90 -1.63 3.61
N CYS A 198 -15.85 -2.08 4.29
CA CYS A 198 -15.72 -3.47 4.72
C CYS A 198 -16.41 -3.69 6.08
N VAL A 199 -17.33 -4.66 6.15
CA VAL A 199 -17.85 -5.15 7.43
C VAL A 199 -16.98 -6.32 7.88
N PHE A 200 -16.27 -6.14 9.00
CA PHE A 200 -15.58 -7.24 9.68
C PHE A 200 -16.61 -7.99 10.51
N GLU A 201 -16.96 -9.21 10.11
CA GLU A 201 -17.71 -10.12 10.97
C GLU A 201 -16.75 -10.72 11.99
N GLY A 202 -17.12 -10.60 13.27
CA GLY A 202 -16.33 -11.05 14.43
C GLY A 202 -16.34 -12.55 14.65
#